data_AF-A0A3M2EIY3-F1
#
_entry.id   AF-A0A3M2EIY3-F1
#
_cell.length_a   1.000
_cell.length_b   1.000
_cell.length_c   1.000
_cell.angle_alpha   90.00
_cell.angle_beta   90.00
_cell.angle_gamma   90.00
#
_symmetry.space_group_name_H-M   'P 1'
#
loop_
_entity.id
_entity.type
_entity.pdbx_description
1 polymer ?
#
loop_
_entity_poly.entity_id
_entity_poly.type
_entity_poly.pdbx_seq_one_letter_code
_entity_poly.pdbx_strand_id
1 'polypeptide(L)'
;MADDTRQVGLSTSHVAAFGGACGALIGFAICMVVGIGFYETVVRMAVLGIAGAWIGMMLKWLNDLLPRMPEPEEDAAEEPQGEEE
;
A
#
# COMPACT_ATOMS: atom_id res chain seq x y z
N MET A 1 21.25 -14.98 13.53
CA MET A 1 20.85 -15.02 12.11
C MET A 1 19.34 -14.88 12.07
N ALA A 2 18.85 -13.65 12.29
CA ALA A 2 17.45 -13.33 12.52
C ALA A 2 17.20 -11.95 11.88
N ASP A 3 17.00 -11.95 10.57
CA ASP A 3 16.84 -10.75 9.74
C ASP A 3 15.74 -11.01 8.69
N ASP A 4 14.61 -11.54 9.19
CA ASP A 4 13.48 -12.01 8.37
C ASP A 4 12.15 -11.33 8.79
N THR A 5 12.04 -10.89 10.04
CA THR A 5 10.80 -10.38 10.67
C THR A 5 10.42 -8.93 10.34
N ARG A 6 11.12 -8.24 9.43
CA ARG A 6 10.83 -6.82 9.08
C ARG A 6 10.58 -6.51 7.61
N GLN A 7 10.55 -7.50 6.70
CA GLN A 7 10.25 -7.23 5.29
C GLN A 7 8.75 -7.22 4.93
N VAL A 8 7.87 -6.88 5.89
CA VAL A 8 6.49 -6.42 5.61
C VAL A 8 6.53 -4.97 5.10
N GLY A 9 7.29 -4.76 4.03
CA GLY A 9 7.40 -3.53 3.28
C GLY A 9 7.07 -3.84 1.83
N LEU A 10 5.82 -3.61 1.44
CA LEU A 10 5.40 -3.77 0.04
C LEU A 10 6.40 -3.03 -0.86
N SER A 11 6.97 -3.77 -1.81
CA SER A 11 7.93 -3.23 -2.77
C SER A 11 7.33 -1.99 -3.43
N THR A 12 8.13 -0.94 -3.59
CA THR A 12 7.67 0.35 -4.12
C THR A 12 6.97 0.19 -5.46
N SER A 13 7.45 -0.75 -6.28
CA SER A 13 6.85 -1.16 -7.55
C SER A 13 5.44 -1.74 -7.40
N HIS A 14 5.17 -2.52 -6.34
CA HIS A 14 3.84 -3.06 -6.06
C HIS A 14 2.85 -1.96 -5.65
N VAL A 15 3.25 -1.07 -4.73
CA VAL A 15 2.36 0.02 -4.27
C VAL A 15 2.08 1.03 -5.38
N ALA A 16 3.09 1.35 -6.20
CA ALA A 16 2.95 2.21 -7.37
C ALA A 16 2.07 1.57 -8.47
N ALA A 17 2.24 0.27 -8.74
CA ALA A 17 1.39 -0.45 -9.70
C ALA A 17 -0.07 -0.50 -9.25
N PHE A 18 -0.33 -0.75 -7.96
CA PHE A 18 -1.68 -0.78 -7.41
C PHE A 18 -2.33 0.61 -7.40
N GLY A 19 -1.58 1.65 -7.02
CA GLY A 19 -2.02 3.05 -7.12
C GLY A 19 -2.35 3.45 -8.56
N GLY A 20 -1.51 3.07 -9.52
CA GLY A 20 -1.73 3.34 -10.94
C GLY A 20 -2.93 2.61 -11.53
N ALA A 21 -3.12 1.33 -11.17
CA ALA A 21 -4.29 0.55 -11.57
C ALA A 21 -5.59 1.15 -10.99
N CYS A 22 -5.56 1.58 -9.72
CA CYS A 22 -6.70 2.23 -9.07
C CYS A 22 -7.04 3.58 -9.71
N GLY A 23 -6.02 4.41 -9.98
CA GLY A 23 -6.18 5.68 -10.71
C GLY A 23 -6.75 5.50 -12.12
N ALA A 24 -6.29 4.48 -12.86
CA ALA A 24 -6.83 4.13 -14.16
C ALA A 24 -8.30 3.68 -14.07
N LEU A 25 -8.66 2.82 -13.11
CA LEU A 25 -10.04 2.38 -12.88
C LEU A 25 -10.98 3.54 -12.54
N ILE A 26 -10.54 4.49 -11.71
CA ILE A 26 -11.29 5.71 -11.41
C ILE A 26 -11.50 6.54 -12.70
N GLY A 27 -10.45 6.70 -13.51
CA GLY A 27 -10.54 7.34 -14.82
C GLY A 27 -11.54 6.66 -15.76
N PHE A 28 -11.58 5.33 -15.77
CA PHE A 28 -12.55 4.55 -16.55
C PHE A 28 -13.98 4.84 -16.10
N ALA A 29 -14.24 4.76 -14.79
CA ALA A 29 -15.56 4.99 -14.21
C ALA A 29 -16.09 6.41 -14.51
N ILE A 30 -15.24 7.43 -14.37
CA ILE A 30 -15.59 8.83 -14.69
C ILE A 30 -15.97 8.96 -16.18
N CYS A 31 -15.18 8.36 -17.08
CA CYS A 31 -15.44 8.49 -18.52
C CYS A 31 -16.70 7.73 -18.97
N MET A 32 -17.01 6.59 -18.33
CA MET A 32 -18.29 5.89 -18.54
C MET A 32 -19.50 6.73 -18.09
N VAL A 33 -19.39 7.43 -16.96
CA VAL A 33 -20.49 8.28 -16.43
C VAL A 33 -20.73 9.53 -17.30
N VAL A 34 -19.66 10.15 -17.83
CA VAL A 34 -19.77 11.43 -18.57
C VAL A 34 -19.96 11.23 -20.09
N GLY A 35 -19.83 10.00 -20.61
CA GLY A 35 -20.08 9.71 -22.03
C GLY A 35 -19.10 10.38 -22.99
N ILE A 36 -17.83 10.52 -22.57
CA ILE A 36 -16.79 11.26 -23.30
C ILE A 36 -16.23 10.42 -24.45
N GLY A 37 -15.79 11.10 -25.52
CA GLY A 37 -15.10 10.45 -26.64
C GLY A 37 -13.87 9.64 -26.22
N PHE A 38 -13.61 8.54 -26.94
CA PHE A 38 -12.59 7.55 -26.58
C PHE A 38 -11.17 8.15 -26.44
N TYR A 39 -10.78 9.07 -27.33
CA TYR A 39 -9.45 9.66 -27.29
C TYR A 39 -9.20 10.46 -25.99
N GLU A 40 -10.16 11.29 -25.59
CA GLU A 40 -10.05 12.10 -24.38
C GLU A 40 -10.20 11.24 -23.10
N THR A 41 -10.96 10.15 -23.18
CA THR A 41 -11.01 9.11 -22.14
C THR A 41 -9.63 8.50 -21.89
N VAL A 42 -8.91 8.08 -22.94
CA VAL A 42 -7.57 7.49 -22.82
C VAL A 42 -6.57 8.48 -22.20
N VAL A 43 -6.61 9.75 -22.60
CA VAL A 43 -5.75 10.79 -22.00
C VAL A 43 -6.06 10.98 -20.52
N ARG A 44 -7.34 11.05 -20.12
CA ARG A 44 -7.74 11.19 -18.72
C ARG A 44 -7.37 9.96 -17.88
N MET A 45 -7.53 8.75 -18.42
CA MET A 45 -7.08 7.52 -17.76
C MET A 45 -5.57 7.45 -17.57
N ALA A 46 -4.78 7.90 -18.57
CA ALA A 46 -3.33 7.96 -18.45
C ALA A 46 -2.89 8.97 -17.37
N VAL A 47 -3.46 10.18 -17.35
CA VAL A 47 -3.17 11.21 -16.33
C VAL A 47 -3.56 10.72 -14.94
N LEU A 48 -4.75 10.14 -14.77
CA LEU A 48 -5.21 9.61 -13.48
C LEU A 48 -4.42 8.37 -13.02
N GLY A 49 -3.97 7.52 -13.95
CA GLY A 49 -3.08 6.40 -13.65
C GLY A 49 -1.69 6.87 -13.19
N ILE A 50 -1.09 7.87 -13.85
CA ILE A 50 0.19 8.45 -13.43
C ILE A 50 0.04 9.12 -12.06
N ALA A 51 -1.03 9.89 -11.84
CA ALA A 51 -1.32 10.51 -10.55
C ALA A 51 -1.54 9.47 -9.44
N GLY A 52 -2.29 8.39 -9.71
CA GLY A 52 -2.50 7.29 -8.77
C GLY A 52 -1.21 6.54 -8.41
N ALA A 53 -0.34 6.30 -9.39
CA ALA A 53 0.97 5.70 -9.14
C ALA A 53 1.89 6.61 -8.29
N TRP A 54 1.86 7.92 -8.55
CA TRP A 54 2.59 8.92 -7.74
C TRP A 54 2.09 8.97 -6.30
N ILE A 55 0.77 8.95 -6.09
CA ILE A 55 0.15 8.88 -4.76
C ILE A 55 0.54 7.58 -4.03
N GLY A 56 0.54 6.44 -4.72
CA GLY A 56 1.00 5.15 -4.16
C GLY A 56 2.48 5.17 -3.73
N MET A 57 3.35 5.83 -4.51
CA MET A 57 4.75 6.04 -4.14
C MET A 57 4.90 6.93 -2.89
N MET A 58 4.14 8.03 -2.81
CA MET A 58 4.15 8.93 -1.65
C MET A 58 3.62 8.26 -0.38
N LEU A 59 2.58 7.42 -0.47
CA LEU A 59 2.09 6.60 0.64
C LEU A 59 3.16 5.64 1.16
N LYS A 60 3.91 5.00 0.26
CA LYS A 60 5.03 4.12 0.63
C LYS A 60 6.14 4.91 1.34
N TRP A 61 6.52 6.08 0.82
CA TRP A 61 7.51 6.96 1.46
C TRP A 61 7.05 7.44 2.85
N LEU A 62 5.77 7.78 3.01
CA LEU A 62 5.21 8.16 4.31
C LEU A 62 5.23 7.00 5.30
N ASN A 63 4.88 5.79 4.85
CA ASN A 63 4.95 4.57 5.66
C ASN A 63 6.37 4.22 6.10
N ASP A 64 7.38 4.49 5.26
CA ASP A 64 8.79 4.29 5.60
C ASP A 64 9.32 5.40 6.55
N LEU A 65 8.76 6.61 6.48
CA LEU A 65 9.10 7.72 7.39
C LEU A 65 8.44 7.61 8.76
N LEU A 66 7.30 6.93 8.86
CA LEU A 66 6.54 6.83 10.09
C LEU A 66 7.24 5.84 11.05
N PRO A 67 7.71 6.29 12.23
CA PRO A 67 8.32 5.37 13.18
C PRO A 67 7.27 4.36 13.61
N ARG A 68 7.48 3.08 13.25
CA ARG A 68 6.70 1.98 13.82
C ARG A 68 6.96 2.02 15.32
N MET A 69 5.94 2.42 16.08
CA MET A 69 5.98 2.23 17.54
C MET A 69 6.29 0.75 17.79
N PRO A 70 7.15 0.41 18.76
CA PRO A 70 7.24 -0.98 19.18
C PRO A 70 5.82 -1.41 19.55
N GLU A 71 5.34 -2.46 18.90
CA GLU A 71 4.17 -3.17 19.43
C GLU A 71 4.53 -3.51 20.87
N PRO A 72 3.68 -3.22 21.87
CA PRO A 72 3.93 -3.75 23.19
C PRO A 72 4.03 -5.26 23.02
N GLU A 73 5.15 -5.83 23.44
CA GLU A 73 5.26 -7.26 23.63
C GLU A 73 4.18 -7.62 24.66
N GLU A 74 3.01 -8.03 24.16
CA GLU A 74 2.19 -9.04 24.81
C GLU A 74 3.03 -10.33 24.84
N ASP A 75 4.06 -10.31 25.69
CA ASP A 75 4.54 -11.46 26.43
C ASP A 75 3.34 -11.94 27.26
N ALA A 76 2.44 -12.61 26.55
CA ALA A 76 1.24 -13.22 27.06
C ALA A 76 1.67 -14.40 27.92
N ALA A 77 1.95 -14.09 29.19
CA ALA A 77 1.90 -14.99 30.32
C ALA A 77 2.40 -16.41 30.01
N GLU A 78 3.73 -16.60 29.96
CA GLU A 78 4.27 -17.90 30.35
C GLU A 78 3.83 -18.15 31.80
N GLU A 79 2.87 -19.06 31.94
CA GLU A 79 2.36 -19.52 33.23
C GLU A 79 3.53 -20.06 34.07
N PRO A 80 3.58 -19.79 35.39
CA PRO A 80 4.59 -20.39 36.24
C PRO A 80 4.31 -21.89 36.40
N GLN A 81 4.85 -22.71 35.50
CA GLN A 81 4.97 -24.15 35.72
C GLN A 81 5.92 -24.36 36.90
N GLY A 82 5.41 -24.96 37.97
CA GLY A 82 6.21 -25.35 39.13
C GLY A 82 6.74 -26.79 39.02
N GLU A 83 7.54 -27.17 40.03
CA GLU A 83 7.93 -28.57 40.37
C GLU A 83 8.83 -29.26 39.31
N GLU A 84 9.65 -30.30 39.57
CA GLU A 84 10.26 -30.94 40.76
C GLU A 84 11.61 -31.58 40.27
N GLU A 85 12.68 -31.82 41.04
CA GLU A 85 12.97 -31.55 42.47
C GLU A 85 13.80 -30.26 42.65
#